data_AF-A0A7U7G960-F1
#
_entry.id   AF-A0A7U7G960-F1
#
_cell.length_a   1.000
_cell.length_b   1.000
_cell.length_c   1.000
_cell.angle_alpha   90.00
_cell.angle_beta   90.00
_cell.angle_gamma   90.00
#
_symmetry.space_group_name_H-M   'P 1'
#
loop_
_entity.id
_entity.type
_entity.pdbx_description
1 polymer ?
#
loop_
_entity_poly.entity_id
_entity_poly.type
_entity_poly.pdbx_seq_one_letter_code
_entity_poly.pdbx_strand_id
1 'polypeptide(L)'
;MRTTSISEHFTRFFYFDFVRTPEQLRQAAESVLQNGEMLSSFVEQSLRANIECRRAQQEFIARGLAARDEARQTGEYFADDEVLREMDDLLSHAEAKRLSKN
;
A
#
# COMPACT_ATOMS: atom_id res chain seq x y z
N MET A 1 -26.18 -30.93 -12.26
CA MET A 1 -25.62 -29.60 -11.94
C MET A 1 -25.18 -29.62 -10.48
N ARG A 2 -23.88 -29.74 -10.21
CA ARG A 2 -23.34 -29.58 -8.85
C ARG A 2 -22.82 -28.15 -8.76
N THR A 3 -23.51 -27.32 -8.00
CA THR A 3 -23.06 -25.98 -7.63
C THR A 3 -21.94 -26.15 -6.61
N THR A 4 -20.70 -26.23 -7.06
CA THR A 4 -19.56 -26.15 -6.16
C THR A 4 -19.52 -24.73 -5.62
N SER A 5 -19.88 -24.59 -4.35
CA SER A 5 -19.91 -23.34 -3.61
C SER A 5 -18.53 -22.69 -3.64
N ILE A 6 -18.49 -21.39 -3.94
CA ILE A 6 -17.27 -20.56 -3.97
C ILE A 6 -16.47 -20.66 -2.64
N SER A 7 -17.12 -21.11 -1.56
CA SER A 7 -16.49 -21.41 -0.26
C SER A 7 -15.48 -22.57 -0.28
N GLU A 8 -15.62 -23.60 -1.12
CA GLU A 8 -14.68 -24.74 -1.11
C GLU A 8 -13.36 -24.44 -1.84
N HIS A 9 -13.41 -23.58 -2.86
CA HIS A 9 -12.22 -23.13 -3.58
C HIS A 9 -11.39 -22.14 -2.74
N PHE A 10 -12.03 -21.37 -1.85
CA PHE A 10 -11.36 -20.45 -0.94
C PHE A 10 -10.50 -21.21 0.09
N THR A 11 -11.01 -22.31 0.65
CA THR A 11 -10.27 -23.12 1.63
C THR A 11 -9.06 -23.84 1.02
N ARG A 12 -9.14 -24.27 -0.25
CA ARG A 12 -8.06 -25.04 -0.88
C ARG A 12 -6.89 -24.17 -1.34
N PHE A 13 -7.12 -22.91 -1.69
CA PHE A 13 -6.07 -22.00 -2.17
C PHE A 13 -5.32 -21.34 -1.01
N PHE A 14 -6.01 -20.92 0.06
CA PHE A 14 -5.38 -20.27 1.22
C PHE A 14 -4.70 -21.24 2.20
N TYR A 15 -5.15 -22.49 2.30
CA TYR A 15 -4.55 -23.44 3.25
C TYR A 15 -3.31 -24.16 2.69
N PHE A 16 -3.11 -24.18 1.36
CA PHE A 16 -2.01 -24.95 0.74
C PHE A 16 -0.65 -24.23 0.75
N ASP A 17 -0.61 -22.90 0.69
CA ASP A 17 0.65 -22.14 0.74
C ASP A 17 1.12 -21.82 2.17
N PHE A 18 0.19 -21.78 3.13
CA PHE A 18 0.53 -21.53 4.53
C PHE A 18 1.39 -22.63 5.15
N VAL A 19 1.27 -23.88 4.66
CA VAL A 19 2.04 -25.05 5.11
C VAL A 19 3.55 -24.90 4.91
N ARG A 20 4.00 -24.00 4.02
CA ARG A 20 5.44 -23.71 3.80
C ARG A 20 5.96 -22.52 4.59
N THR A 21 5.09 -21.87 5.36
CA THR A 21 5.47 -20.72 6.18
C THR A 21 6.28 -21.19 7.38
N PRO A 22 7.47 -20.62 7.66
CA PRO A 22 8.20 -20.94 8.88
C PRO A 22 7.31 -20.74 10.10
N GLU A 23 7.29 -21.68 11.04
CA GLU A 23 6.49 -21.61 12.28
C GLU A 23 6.67 -20.28 13.03
N GLN A 24 7.87 -19.71 12.98
CA GLN A 24 8.20 -18.42 13.57
C GLN A 24 7.40 -17.26 12.96
N LEU A 25 7.19 -17.28 11.64
CA LEU A 25 6.43 -16.22 10.95
C LEU A 25 4.94 -16.32 11.26
N ARG A 26 4.40 -17.53 11.35
CA ARG A 26 3.04 -17.75 11.82
C ARG A 26 2.84 -17.23 13.24
N GLN A 27 3.72 -17.60 14.17
CA GLN A 27 3.64 -17.15 15.55
C GLN A 27 3.73 -15.62 15.67
N ALA A 28 4.60 -14.99 14.87
CA ALA A 28 4.72 -13.54 14.82
C ALA A 28 3.46 -12.87 14.26
N ALA A 29 2.77 -13.48 13.30
CA ALA A 29 1.50 -12.97 12.79
C ALA A 29 0.35 -13.14 13.80
N GLU A 30 0.29 -14.28 14.49
CA GLU A 30 -0.71 -14.55 15.53
C GLU A 30 -0.57 -13.63 16.74
N SER A 31 0.65 -13.22 17.10
CA SER A 31 0.90 -12.35 18.27
C SER A 31 0.46 -10.90 18.08
N VAL A 32 0.24 -10.47 16.83
CA VAL A 32 -0.18 -9.10 16.48
C VAL A 32 -1.66 -8.99 16.09
N LEU A 33 -2.40 -10.10 16.10
CA LEU A 33 -3.83 -10.10 15.79
C LEU A 33 -4.61 -9.28 16.81
N GLN A 34 -5.61 -8.56 16.31
CA GLN A 34 -6.56 -7.84 17.16
C GLN A 34 -7.64 -8.80 17.70
N ASN A 35 -8.36 -8.37 18.74
CA ASN A 35 -9.43 -9.18 19.33
C ASN A 35 -10.51 -9.50 18.29
N GLY A 36 -10.73 -10.80 18.04
CA GLY A 36 -11.70 -11.29 17.07
C GLY A 36 -11.21 -11.27 15.61
N GLU A 37 -9.96 -10.88 15.35
CA GLU A 37 -9.36 -10.93 14.02
C GLU A 37 -8.91 -12.35 13.67
N MET A 38 -9.17 -12.77 12.44
CA MET A 38 -8.69 -14.05 11.92
C MET A 38 -7.37 -13.86 11.19
N LEU A 39 -6.44 -14.80 11.38
CA LEU A 39 -5.14 -14.81 10.70
C LEU A 39 -5.26 -14.71 9.17
N SER A 40 -6.26 -15.36 8.56
CA SER A 40 -6.51 -15.28 7.12
C SER A 40 -6.89 -13.88 6.64
N SER A 41 -7.73 -13.17 7.41
CA SER A 41 -8.09 -11.78 7.14
C SER A 41 -6.88 -10.87 7.25
N PHE A 42 -6.08 -11.03 8.31
CA PHE A 42 -4.84 -10.27 8.50
C PHE A 42 -3.85 -10.45 7.33
N VAL A 43 -3.65 -11.69 6.88
CA VAL A 43 -2.76 -12.00 5.73
C VAL A 43 -3.32 -11.42 4.42
N GLU A 44 -4.63 -11.51 4.18
CA GLU A 44 -5.25 -10.92 2.99
C GLU A 44 -5.04 -9.40 2.96
N GLN A 45 -5.31 -8.72 4.08
CA GLN A 45 -5.12 -7.27 4.22
C GLN A 45 -3.66 -6.88 4.01
N SER A 46 -2.74 -7.64 4.62
CA SER A 46 -1.30 -7.44 4.45
C SER A 46 -0.87 -7.58 2.99
N LEU A 47 -1.38 -8.59 2.28
CA LEU A 47 -1.09 -8.79 0.86
C LEU A 47 -1.63 -7.64 0.01
N ARG A 48 -2.88 -7.22 0.25
CA ARG A 48 -3.49 -6.07 -0.43
C ARG A 48 -2.67 -4.80 -0.23
N ALA A 49 -2.31 -4.48 1.02
CA ALA A 49 -1.49 -3.33 1.34
C ALA A 49 -0.11 -3.38 0.65
N ASN A 50 0.54 -4.55 0.63
CA ASN A 50 1.82 -4.74 -0.03
C ASN A 50 1.74 -4.57 -1.56
N ILE A 51 0.67 -5.06 -2.19
CA ILE A 51 0.45 -4.88 -3.62
C ILE A 51 0.30 -3.38 -3.95
N GLU A 52 -0.54 -2.67 -3.20
CA GLU A 52 -0.76 -1.24 -3.42
C GLU A 52 0.53 -0.43 -3.18
N CYS A 53 1.28 -0.74 -2.12
CA CYS A 53 2.58 -0.12 -1.86
C CYS A 53 3.56 -0.34 -3.02
N ARG A 54 3.66 -1.57 -3.56
CA ARG A 54 4.55 -1.89 -4.68
C ARG A 54 4.12 -1.18 -5.97
N ARG A 55 2.82 -1.10 -6.25
CA ARG A 55 2.29 -0.34 -7.40
C ARG A 55 2.63 1.14 -7.29
N ALA A 56 2.36 1.75 -6.13
CA ALA A 56 2.69 3.15 -5.88
C ALA A 56 4.19 3.42 -6.03
N GLN A 57 5.05 2.51 -5.53
CA GLN A 57 6.49 2.62 -5.69
C GLN A 57 6.93 2.56 -7.16
N GLN A 58 6.38 1.63 -7.95
CA GLN A 58 6.67 1.52 -9.37
C GLN A 58 6.24 2.78 -10.13
N GLU A 59 5.05 3.30 -9.85
CA GLU A 59 4.56 4.54 -10.45
C GLU A 59 5.41 5.75 -10.05
N PHE A 60 5.81 5.85 -8.78
CA PHE A 60 6.67 6.93 -8.30
C PHE A 60 8.01 6.95 -9.06
N ILE A 61 8.64 5.78 -9.22
CA ILE A 61 9.88 5.65 -9.99
C ILE A 61 9.66 6.04 -11.46
N ALA A 62 8.59 5.55 -12.08
CA ALA A 62 8.27 5.86 -13.47
C ALA A 62 8.06 7.37 -13.68
N ARG A 63 7.29 8.02 -12.80
CA ARG A 63 7.05 9.47 -12.83
C ARG A 63 8.32 10.26 -12.60
N GLY A 64 9.15 9.86 -11.64
CA GLY A 64 10.43 10.52 -11.35
C GLY A 64 11.42 10.44 -12.52
N LEU A 65 11.49 9.29 -13.20
CA LEU A 65 12.32 9.15 -14.40
C LEU A 65 11.81 10.01 -15.56
N ALA A 66 10.49 10.02 -15.79
CA ALA A 66 9.87 10.87 -16.81
C ALA A 66 10.14 12.37 -16.54
N ALA A 67 9.91 12.83 -15.31
CA ALA A 67 10.17 14.23 -14.92
C ALA A 67 11.65 14.61 -15.06
N ARG A 68 12.58 13.71 -14.72
CA ARG A 68 14.01 13.94 -14.95
C ARG A 68 14.33 14.13 -16.43
N ASP A 69 13.76 13.29 -17.29
CA ASP A 69 14.03 13.34 -18.73
C ASP A 69 13.40 14.58 -19.37
N GLU A 70 12.22 14.99 -18.90
CA GLU A 70 11.57 16.26 -19.26
C GLU A 70 12.43 17.47 -18.85
N ALA A 71 12.85 17.57 -17.59
CA ALA A 71 13.70 18.66 -17.11
C ALA A 71 15.02 18.76 -17.89
N ARG A 72 15.60 17.61 -18.30
CA ARG A 72 16.79 17.59 -19.17
C ARG A 72 16.51 18.12 -20.58
N GLN A 73 15.31 17.92 -21.11
CA GLN A 73 14.92 18.38 -22.44
C GLN A 73 14.56 19.87 -22.45
N THR A 74 13.84 20.33 -21.44
CA THR A 74 13.35 21.71 -21.33
C THR A 74 14.38 22.65 -20.70
N GLY A 75 15.24 22.12 -19.83
CA GLY A 75 16.14 22.91 -18.99
C GLY A 75 15.44 23.56 -17.79
N GLU A 76 14.17 23.22 -17.53
CA GLU A 76 13.41 23.74 -16.40
C GLU A 76 13.75 22.98 -15.12
N TYR A 77 14.21 23.72 -14.12
CA TYR A 77 14.53 23.23 -12.78
C TYR A 77 14.00 24.23 -11.76
N PHE A 78 13.52 23.71 -10.63
CA PHE A 78 13.00 24.50 -9.52
C PHE A 78 13.99 24.50 -8.36
N ALA A 79 14.08 25.63 -7.65
CA ALA A 79 14.88 25.70 -6.44
C ALA A 79 14.22 24.87 -5.33
N ASP A 80 15.03 24.25 -4.47
CA ASP A 80 14.54 23.39 -3.40
C ASP A 80 13.69 24.16 -2.38
N ASP A 81 14.11 25.37 -2.02
CA ASP A 81 13.41 26.25 -1.09
C ASP A 81 12.03 26.69 -1.62
N GLU A 82 11.90 26.88 -2.92
CA GLU A 82 10.63 27.20 -3.57
C GLU A 82 9.65 26.04 -3.50
N VAL A 83 10.10 24.83 -3.87
CA VAL A 83 9.28 23.61 -3.83
C VAL A 83 8.86 23.27 -2.41
N LEU A 84 9.78 23.36 -1.44
CA LEU A 84 9.46 23.06 -0.03
C LEU A 84 8.44 24.06 0.54
N ARG A 85 8.56 25.34 0.20
CA ARG A 85 7.59 26.37 0.62
C ARG A 85 6.20 26.10 0.06
N GLU A 86 6.11 25.72 -1.22
CA GLU A 86 4.83 25.35 -1.84
C GLU A 86 4.21 24.13 -1.16
N MET A 87 5.02 23.12 -0.81
CA MET A 87 4.54 21.93 -0.10
C MET A 87 3.99 22.26 1.31
N ASP A 88 4.68 23.13 2.05
CA ASP A 88 4.22 23.59 3.37
C ASP A 88 2.89 24.37 3.27
N ASP A 89 2.74 25.18 2.23
CA ASP A 89 1.49 25.91 1.96
C ASP A 89 0.35 24.94 1.64
N LEU A 90 0.58 23.97 0.75
CA LEU A 90 -0.42 22.95 0.41
C LEU A 90 -0.86 22.13 1.64
N LEU A 91 0.09 21.78 2.51
CA LEU A 91 -0.18 21.06 3.76
C LEU A 91 -1.04 21.91 4.70
N SER A 92 -0.65 23.17 4.92
CA SER A 92 -1.39 24.11 5.77
C SER A 92 -2.83 24.30 5.30
N HIS A 93 -3.05 24.39 3.98
CA HIS A 93 -4.39 24.49 3.41
C HIS A 93 -5.21 23.20 3.62
N ALA A 94 -4.60 22.03 3.46
CA ALA A 94 -5.27 20.75 3.69
C ALA A 94 -5.68 20.58 5.16
N GLU A 95 -4.83 21.00 6.10
CA GLU A 95 -5.12 20.98 7.54
C GLU A 95 -6.26 21.94 7.91
N ALA A 96 -6.21 23.18 7.43
CA ALA A 96 -7.27 24.17 7.64
C ALA A 96 -8.62 23.66 7.09
N LYS A 97 -8.62 23.05 5.90
CA LYS A 97 -9.81 22.45 5.30
C LYS A 97 -10.36 21.30 6.16
N ARG A 98 -9.49 20.45 6.71
CA ARG A 98 -9.89 19.37 7.61
C ARG A 98 -10.54 19.91 8.89
N LEU A 99 -9.99 20.98 9.45
CA LEU A 99 -10.52 21.64 10.65
C LEU A 99 -11.86 22.34 10.40
N SER A 100 -12.08 22.92 9.22
CA SER A 100 -13.36 23.56 8.86
C SER A 100 -14.52 22.59 8.62
N LYS A 101 -14.20 21.29 8.46
CA LYS A 101 -15.17 20.23 8.13
C LYS A 101 -15.56 19.39 9.35
N ASN A 102 -14.99 19.68 10.52
CA ASN A 102 -15.38 19.16 11.84
C ASN A 102 -16.17 20.24 12.60
#